data_AF-A0A8W8LD66-F1
#
_entry.id   AF-A0A8W8LD66-F1
#
_cell.length_a   1.000
_cell.length_b   1.000
_cell.length_c   1.000
_cell.angle_alpha   90.00
_cell.angle_beta   90.00
_cell.angle_gamma   90.00
#
_symmetry.space_group_name_H-M   'P 1'
#
loop_
_entity.id
_entity.type
_entity.pdbx_description
1 polymer ?
#
loop_
_entity_poly.entity_id
_entity_poly.type
_entity_poly.pdbx_seq_one_letter_code
_entity_poly.pdbx_strand_id
1 'polypeptide(L)'
;ETVMDAAQSREKSPLPSNYWVSPSKALIEMNIRQSEGIGKDMTKDIDDSDKLIKTKEELVDSIQKKMDKLKEEKKELTKELEETETLGKEVQKAVERKCKKQHEKDKFKTYIGDMEKIILLLLKVSGLLARAENALQSLPEDSNERLKKMAADKRDRAKQQHEDAKVLKEDIEKRSGQIEVFLQEALSEEEFADYKYYVKMKSKLTIEKQELEDKISLGEEQISALKLSIPEKH
;
A
#
# COMPACT_ATOMS: atom_id res chain seq x y z
N GLU A 1 -19.11 30.88 -25.52
CA GLU A 1 -20.11 29.80 -25.68
C GLU A 1 -19.80 29.11 -26.99
N THR A 2 -19.54 27.81 -27.11
CA THR A 2 -19.87 26.67 -26.25
C THR A 2 -18.90 25.52 -26.56
N VAL A 3 -18.39 24.94 -25.48
CA VAL A 3 -18.00 23.54 -25.22
C VAL A 3 -17.87 22.61 -26.45
N MET A 4 -16.63 22.25 -26.79
CA MET A 4 -16.33 21.05 -27.57
C MET A 4 -16.15 19.86 -26.61
N ASP A 5 -17.04 18.90 -26.77
CA ASP A 5 -17.09 17.60 -26.12
C ASP A 5 -15.89 16.74 -26.56
N ALA A 6 -15.01 16.42 -25.62
CA ALA A 6 -13.86 15.54 -25.82
C ALA A 6 -14.05 14.24 -25.02
N ALA A 7 -15.09 13.49 -25.37
CA ALA A 7 -15.20 12.09 -25.00
C ALA A 7 -14.30 11.24 -25.93
N GLN A 8 -13.01 11.12 -25.57
CA GLN A 8 -12.09 10.18 -26.22
C GLN A 8 -11.67 9.07 -25.25
N SER A 9 -12.25 7.89 -25.53
CA SER A 9 -11.59 6.58 -25.54
C SER A 9 -10.77 6.16 -24.30
N ARG A 10 -11.47 5.59 -23.31
CA ARG A 10 -10.88 4.58 -22.42
C ARG A 10 -10.83 3.24 -23.17
N GLU A 11 -9.76 3.00 -23.94
CA GLU A 11 -9.42 1.64 -24.37
C GLU A 11 -9.12 0.79 -23.12
N LYS A 12 -10.02 -0.15 -22.81
CA LYS A 12 -9.81 -1.18 -21.80
C LYS A 12 -8.64 -2.06 -22.25
N SER A 13 -7.59 -2.13 -21.43
CA SER A 13 -6.38 -2.92 -21.67
C SER A 13 -6.71 -4.41 -21.91
N PRO A 14 -5.96 -5.14 -22.77
CA PRO A 14 -6.27 -6.52 -23.15
C PRO A 14 -5.84 -7.57 -22.11
N LEU A 15 -5.56 -7.17 -20.87
CA LEU A 15 -5.05 -8.08 -19.84
C LEU A 15 -6.18 -8.63 -18.97
N PRO A 16 -6.10 -9.90 -18.54
CA PRO A 16 -7.08 -10.53 -17.66
C PRO A 16 -7.39 -9.71 -16.38
N SER A 17 -8.61 -9.83 -15.85
CA SER A 17 -9.12 -9.03 -14.70
C SER A 17 -8.25 -9.14 -13.42
N ASN A 18 -7.57 -10.27 -13.26
CA ASN A 18 -6.61 -10.63 -12.21
C ASN A 18 -5.33 -9.75 -12.17
N TYR A 19 -5.17 -8.78 -13.07
CA TYR A 19 -4.07 -7.82 -13.03
C TYR A 19 -4.38 -6.52 -12.25
N TRP A 20 -5.61 -6.36 -11.74
CA TRP A 20 -6.08 -5.22 -10.94
C TRP A 20 -6.25 -5.56 -9.46
N VAL A 21 -5.36 -6.37 -8.93
CA VAL A 21 -5.43 -6.93 -7.57
C VAL A 21 -4.82 -5.95 -6.56
N SER A 22 -5.22 -5.89 -5.29
CA SER A 22 -4.54 -5.04 -4.29
C SER A 22 -3.20 -5.65 -3.81
N PRO A 23 -2.24 -4.88 -3.27
CA PRO A 23 -0.99 -5.44 -2.72
C PRO A 23 -1.23 -6.53 -1.67
N SER A 24 -2.18 -6.31 -0.75
CA SER A 24 -2.56 -7.33 0.25
C SER A 24 -3.09 -8.61 -0.39
N LYS A 25 -3.87 -8.50 -1.48
CA LYS A 25 -4.40 -9.67 -2.18
C LYS A 25 -3.30 -10.44 -2.88
N ALA A 26 -2.33 -9.74 -3.46
CA ALA A 26 -1.14 -10.35 -4.04
C ALA A 26 -0.36 -11.14 -2.97
N LEU A 27 -0.17 -10.57 -1.78
CA LEU A 27 0.52 -11.27 -0.70
C LEU A 27 -0.22 -12.55 -0.27
N ILE A 28 -1.55 -12.52 -0.19
CA ILE A 28 -2.35 -13.71 0.12
C ILE A 28 -2.20 -14.77 -0.98
N GLU A 29 -2.28 -14.38 -2.25
CA GLU A 29 -2.09 -15.32 -3.37
C GLU A 29 -0.71 -15.99 -3.35
N MET A 30 0.34 -15.22 -3.02
CA MET A 30 1.70 -15.75 -2.86
C MET A 30 1.80 -16.74 -1.70
N ASN A 31 1.24 -16.41 -0.54
CA ASN A 31 1.25 -17.27 0.64
C ASN A 31 0.47 -18.57 0.42
N ILE A 32 -0.68 -18.52 -0.26
CA ILE A 32 -1.48 -19.71 -0.60
C ILE A 32 -0.66 -20.69 -1.44
N ARG A 33 0.08 -20.19 -2.44
CA ARG A 33 0.94 -21.03 -3.30
C ARG A 33 2.14 -21.61 -2.56
N GLN A 34 2.78 -20.82 -1.70
CA GLN A 34 3.86 -21.34 -0.86
C GLN A 34 3.38 -22.41 0.14
N SER A 35 2.09 -22.42 0.47
CA SER A 35 1.44 -23.44 1.30
C SER A 35 0.86 -24.64 0.52
N GLU A 36 1.28 -24.86 -0.74
CA GLU A 36 0.79 -25.93 -1.61
C GLU A 36 0.87 -27.32 -0.93
N GLY A 37 -0.27 -27.71 -0.34
CA GLY A 37 -0.45 -28.92 0.47
C GLY A 37 -1.77 -28.93 1.25
N ILE A 38 -2.36 -27.77 1.57
CA ILE A 38 -3.55 -27.70 2.46
C ILE A 38 -4.90 -27.63 1.70
N GLY A 39 -4.91 -27.43 0.38
CA GLY A 39 -6.15 -27.12 -0.37
C GLY A 39 -6.80 -28.24 -1.17
N LYS A 40 -6.21 -29.45 -1.26
CA LYS A 40 -6.71 -30.49 -2.20
C LYS A 40 -7.87 -31.34 -1.66
N ASP A 41 -8.30 -31.15 -0.42
CA ASP A 41 -9.28 -32.06 0.22
C ASP A 41 -10.62 -31.41 0.62
N MET A 42 -10.86 -30.12 0.34
CA MET A 42 -12.12 -29.45 0.70
C MET A 42 -13.18 -29.42 -0.41
N THR A 43 -12.90 -29.95 -1.60
CA THR A 43 -13.85 -29.93 -2.72
C THR A 43 -14.60 -31.25 -2.95
N LYS A 44 -14.35 -32.28 -2.13
CA LYS A 44 -15.01 -33.59 -2.28
C LYS A 44 -16.42 -33.66 -1.69
N ASP A 45 -16.83 -32.69 -0.87
CA ASP A 45 -18.14 -32.66 -0.21
C ASP A 45 -19.03 -31.48 -0.67
N ILE A 46 -19.01 -31.13 -1.95
CA ILE A 46 -19.91 -30.11 -2.53
C ILE A 46 -21.07 -30.80 -3.27
N ASP A 47 -21.90 -31.54 -2.53
CA ASP A 47 -23.17 -32.09 -3.07
C ASP A 47 -24.40 -31.34 -2.51
N ASP A 48 -24.20 -30.42 -1.55
CA ASP A 48 -25.26 -29.60 -0.96
C ASP A 48 -25.06 -28.11 -1.29
N SER A 49 -25.75 -27.66 -2.34
CA SER A 49 -25.82 -26.23 -2.73
C SER A 49 -26.19 -25.32 -1.56
N ASP A 50 -27.09 -25.77 -0.68
CA ASP A 50 -27.52 -25.01 0.50
C ASP A 50 -26.43 -24.88 1.57
N LYS A 51 -25.63 -25.92 1.78
CA LYS A 51 -24.46 -25.84 2.68
C LYS A 51 -23.41 -24.88 2.14
N LEU A 52 -23.20 -24.87 0.82
CA LEU A 52 -22.27 -23.95 0.16
C LEU A 52 -22.74 -22.49 0.29
N ILE A 53 -24.03 -22.22 0.07
CA ILE A 53 -24.61 -20.88 0.24
C ILE A 53 -24.45 -20.42 1.69
N LYS A 54 -24.82 -21.28 2.66
CA LYS A 54 -24.69 -20.96 4.09
C LYS A 54 -23.23 -20.66 4.48
N THR A 55 -22.27 -21.45 3.97
CA THR A 55 -20.84 -21.22 4.22
C THR A 55 -20.37 -19.88 3.64
N LYS A 56 -20.86 -19.49 2.46
CA LYS A 56 -20.55 -18.18 1.87
C LYS A 56 -21.16 -17.03 2.68
N GLU A 57 -22.40 -17.17 3.16
CA GLU A 57 -23.05 -16.19 4.05
C GLU A 57 -22.26 -16.03 5.36
N GLU A 58 -21.88 -17.13 6.01
CA GLU A 58 -21.06 -17.13 7.23
C GLU A 58 -19.67 -16.49 7.00
N LEU A 59 -19.07 -16.72 5.83
CA LEU A 59 -17.80 -16.09 5.45
C LEU A 59 -17.95 -14.57 5.25
N VAL A 60 -19.03 -14.11 4.62
CA VAL A 60 -19.34 -12.68 4.48
C VAL A 60 -19.45 -12.03 5.85
N ASP A 61 -20.18 -12.63 6.79
CA ASP A 61 -20.33 -12.12 8.14
C ASP A 61 -19.00 -12.07 8.90
N SER A 62 -18.16 -13.10 8.72
CA SER A 62 -16.82 -13.15 9.31
C SER A 62 -15.91 -12.04 8.79
N ILE A 63 -15.89 -11.82 7.47
CA ILE A 63 -15.10 -10.74 6.86
C ILE A 63 -15.65 -9.38 7.28
N GLN A 64 -16.97 -9.20 7.35
CA GLN A 64 -17.59 -7.96 7.82
C GLN A 64 -17.16 -7.61 9.26
N LYS A 65 -17.19 -8.59 10.18
CA LYS A 65 -16.71 -8.38 11.56
C LYS A 65 -15.23 -7.99 11.59
N LYS A 66 -14.40 -8.59 10.72
CA LYS A 66 -12.99 -8.20 10.59
C LYS A 66 -12.84 -6.77 10.04
N MET A 67 -13.67 -6.40 9.07
CA MET A 67 -13.68 -5.05 8.49
C MET A 67 -14.07 -3.98 9.51
N ASP A 68 -15.01 -4.29 10.41
CA ASP A 68 -15.41 -3.36 11.46
C ASP A 68 -14.23 -3.07 12.42
N LYS A 69 -13.48 -4.11 12.81
CA LYS A 69 -12.24 -3.94 13.59
C LYS A 69 -11.18 -3.11 12.87
N LEU A 70 -10.93 -3.39 11.59
CA LEU A 70 -9.95 -2.61 10.79
C LEU A 70 -10.37 -1.13 10.67
N LYS A 71 -11.68 -0.84 10.62
CA LYS A 71 -12.18 0.54 10.63
C LYS A 71 -12.02 1.22 11.99
N GLU A 72 -12.12 0.48 13.09
CA GLU A 72 -11.81 0.98 14.43
C GLU A 72 -10.32 1.28 14.58
N GLU A 73 -9.45 0.35 14.20
CA GLU A 73 -7.99 0.55 14.13
C GLU A 73 -7.64 1.78 13.27
N LYS A 74 -8.33 1.99 12.15
CA LYS A 74 -8.12 3.17 11.28
C LYS A 74 -8.44 4.48 12.00
N LYS A 75 -9.49 4.49 12.83
CA LYS A 75 -9.86 5.68 13.61
C LYS A 75 -8.81 5.98 14.67
N GLU A 76 -8.31 4.96 15.37
CA GLU A 76 -7.24 5.12 16.36
C GLU A 76 -5.95 5.64 15.71
N LEU A 77 -5.55 5.01 14.61
CA LEU A 77 -4.37 5.42 13.84
C LEU A 77 -4.48 6.87 13.30
N THR A 78 -5.69 7.29 12.93
CA THR A 78 -5.92 8.69 12.50
C THR A 78 -5.66 9.68 13.63
N LYS A 79 -6.03 9.34 14.87
CA LYS A 79 -5.72 10.18 16.04
C LYS A 79 -4.22 10.26 16.29
N GLU A 80 -3.51 9.13 16.25
CA GLU A 80 -2.04 9.11 16.40
C GLU A 80 -1.33 9.95 15.33
N LEU A 81 -1.85 9.94 14.09
CA LEU A 81 -1.36 10.78 13.00
C LEU A 81 -1.59 12.28 13.28
N GLU A 82 -2.75 12.65 13.81
CA GLU A 82 -3.07 14.04 14.18
C GLU A 82 -2.17 14.56 15.31
N GLU A 83 -1.91 13.73 16.32
CA GLU A 83 -0.95 14.04 17.40
C GLU A 83 0.47 14.21 16.85
N THR A 84 0.90 13.30 15.98
CA THR A 84 2.22 13.35 15.33
C THR A 84 2.36 14.58 14.44
N GLU A 85 1.30 14.97 13.72
CA GLU A 85 1.30 16.18 12.88
C GLU A 85 1.33 17.45 13.73
N THR A 86 0.73 17.42 14.93
CA THR A 86 0.83 18.52 15.89
C THR A 86 2.26 18.71 16.37
N LEU A 87 2.93 17.64 16.78
CA LEU A 87 4.36 17.66 17.10
C LEU A 87 5.21 18.13 15.91
N GLY A 88 4.90 17.67 14.71
CA GLY A 88 5.57 18.09 13.48
C GLY A 88 5.51 19.60 13.25
N LYS A 89 4.37 20.24 13.55
CA LYS A 89 4.22 21.70 13.49
C LYS A 89 5.06 22.42 14.55
N GLU A 90 5.19 21.85 15.74
CA GLU A 90 6.03 22.41 16.81
C GLU A 90 7.52 22.34 16.45
N VAL A 91 7.95 21.19 15.95
CA VAL A 91 9.30 20.98 15.40
C VAL A 91 9.56 21.98 14.26
N GLN A 92 8.64 22.12 13.31
CA GLN A 92 8.78 23.08 12.21
C GLN A 92 8.93 24.52 12.74
N LYS A 93 8.13 24.93 13.73
CA LYS A 93 8.26 26.26 14.37
C LYS A 93 9.61 26.43 15.09
N ALA A 94 10.15 25.38 15.70
CA ALA A 94 11.48 25.42 16.32
C ALA A 94 12.57 25.64 15.27
N VAL A 95 12.52 24.88 14.16
CA VAL A 95 13.42 25.03 13.01
C VAL A 95 13.33 26.44 12.41
N GLU A 96 12.11 26.95 12.21
CA GLU A 96 11.89 28.30 11.64
C GLU A 96 12.47 29.41 12.54
N ARG A 97 12.43 29.23 13.86
CA ARG A 97 12.94 30.21 14.83
C ARG A 97 14.45 30.12 15.04
N LYS A 98 15.00 28.91 15.11
CA LYS A 98 16.39 28.68 15.57
C LYS A 98 17.40 28.49 14.45
N CYS A 99 17.00 27.94 13.30
CA CYS A 99 17.92 27.84 12.16
C CYS A 99 18.20 29.24 11.58
N LYS A 100 19.49 29.56 11.45
CA LYS A 100 19.95 30.89 11.07
C LYS A 100 19.83 31.14 9.57
N LYS A 101 20.03 30.10 8.74
CA LYS A 101 20.11 30.24 7.30
C LYS A 101 18.81 29.78 6.64
N GLN A 102 18.30 30.56 5.68
CA GLN A 102 17.06 30.22 4.98
C GLN A 102 17.14 28.85 4.27
N HIS A 103 18.30 28.54 3.67
CA HIS A 103 18.48 27.27 2.98
C HIS A 103 18.39 26.04 3.89
N GLU A 104 18.69 26.16 5.20
CA GLU A 104 18.55 25.05 6.17
C GLU A 104 17.06 24.74 6.39
N LYS A 105 16.24 25.80 6.51
CA LYS A 105 14.78 25.70 6.65
C LYS A 105 14.15 25.08 5.41
N ASP A 106 14.58 25.52 4.22
CA ASP A 106 14.06 25.00 2.95
C ASP A 106 14.43 23.52 2.76
N LYS A 107 15.67 23.13 3.13
CA LYS A 107 16.11 21.72 3.12
C LYS A 107 15.25 20.85 4.04
N PHE A 108 15.02 21.31 5.28
CA PHE A 108 14.16 20.61 6.24
C PHE A 108 12.74 20.43 5.67
N LYS A 109 12.10 21.50 5.20
CA LYS A 109 10.72 21.46 4.68
C LYS A 109 10.59 20.49 3.50
N THR A 110 11.54 20.55 2.57
CA THR A 110 11.55 19.67 1.39
C THR A 110 11.77 18.22 1.79
N TYR A 111 12.66 17.95 2.75
CA TYR A 111 12.90 16.60 3.27
C TYR A 111 11.68 15.97 3.93
N ILE A 112 10.99 16.70 4.81
CA ILE A 112 9.77 16.20 5.46
C ILE A 112 8.71 15.81 4.42
N GLY A 113 8.52 16.62 3.38
CA GLY A 113 7.58 16.32 2.31
C GLY A 113 8.01 15.16 1.40
N ASP A 114 9.31 15.00 1.14
CA ASP A 114 9.81 13.93 0.27
C ASP A 114 9.86 12.57 0.97
N MET A 115 10.08 12.57 2.29
CA MET A 115 10.08 11.36 3.12
C MET A 115 8.77 10.56 2.99
N GLU A 116 7.63 11.23 3.12
CA GLU A 116 6.33 10.57 2.98
C GLU A 116 6.13 10.04 1.55
N LYS A 117 6.50 10.84 0.54
CA LYS A 117 6.37 10.43 -0.87
C LYS A 117 7.22 9.21 -1.21
N ILE A 118 8.45 9.13 -0.70
CA ILE A 118 9.32 7.98 -0.99
C ILE A 118 8.80 6.69 -0.32
N ILE A 119 8.27 6.79 0.90
CA ILE A 119 7.61 5.66 1.58
C ILE A 119 6.43 5.16 0.75
N LEU A 120 5.52 6.06 0.35
CA LEU A 120 4.36 5.70 -0.46
C LEU A 120 4.75 5.14 -1.84
N LEU A 121 5.80 5.69 -2.47
CA LEU A 121 6.32 5.17 -3.73
C LEU A 121 6.86 3.74 -3.58
N LEU A 122 7.67 3.49 -2.55
CA LEU A 122 8.20 2.15 -2.28
C LEU A 122 7.08 1.15 -2.06
N LEU A 123 6.12 1.44 -1.18
CA LEU A 123 4.97 0.57 -0.92
C LEU A 123 4.20 0.26 -2.21
N LYS A 124 3.92 1.28 -3.02
CA LYS A 124 3.24 1.14 -4.30
C LYS A 124 4.00 0.23 -5.27
N VAL A 125 5.30 0.45 -5.43
CA VAL A 125 6.11 -0.30 -6.39
C VAL A 125 6.36 -1.73 -5.90
N SER A 126 6.58 -1.95 -4.60
CA SER A 126 6.63 -3.29 -4.01
C SER A 126 5.32 -4.06 -4.26
N GLY A 127 4.17 -3.41 -4.08
CA GLY A 127 2.87 -4.00 -4.40
C GLY A 127 2.65 -4.26 -5.90
N LEU A 128 3.21 -3.43 -6.79
CA LEU A 128 3.19 -3.68 -8.24
C LEU A 128 4.07 -4.87 -8.62
N LEU A 129 5.27 -4.97 -8.03
CA LEU A 129 6.19 -6.06 -8.28
C LEU A 129 5.60 -7.40 -7.81
N ALA A 130 5.08 -7.47 -6.58
CA ALA A 130 4.42 -8.68 -6.07
C ALA A 130 3.28 -9.15 -6.99
N ARG A 131 2.46 -8.22 -7.50
CA ARG A 131 1.39 -8.55 -8.46
C ARG A 131 1.94 -9.07 -9.79
N ALA A 132 2.99 -8.46 -10.32
CA ALA A 132 3.60 -8.89 -11.56
C ALA A 132 4.25 -10.28 -11.42
N GLU A 133 4.90 -10.55 -10.28
CA GLU A 133 5.48 -11.85 -9.95
C GLU A 133 4.40 -12.92 -9.83
N ASN A 134 3.33 -12.66 -9.07
CA ASN A 134 2.21 -13.58 -8.94
C ASN A 134 1.54 -13.89 -10.28
N ALA A 135 1.32 -12.86 -11.09
CA ALA A 135 0.70 -13.01 -12.40
C ALA A 135 1.55 -13.89 -13.32
N LEU A 136 2.86 -13.66 -13.36
CA LEU A 136 3.78 -14.47 -14.15
C LEU A 136 3.84 -15.92 -13.65
N GLN A 137 3.92 -16.13 -12.34
CA GLN A 137 3.92 -17.46 -11.73
C GLN A 137 2.59 -18.20 -11.87
N SER A 138 1.49 -17.48 -12.07
CA SER A 138 0.14 -18.06 -12.21
C SER A 138 -0.17 -18.59 -13.60
N LEU A 139 0.70 -18.31 -14.58
CA LEU A 139 0.45 -18.70 -15.96
C LEU A 139 0.59 -20.22 -16.09
N PRO A 140 -0.41 -20.90 -16.67
CA PRO A 140 -0.30 -22.31 -17.05
C PRO A 140 0.94 -22.60 -17.89
N GLU A 141 1.50 -23.80 -17.76
CA GLU A 141 2.72 -24.21 -18.47
C GLU A 141 2.54 -24.23 -20.00
N ASP A 142 1.32 -24.42 -20.46
CA ASP A 142 0.87 -24.36 -21.86
C ASP A 142 0.47 -22.94 -22.33
N SER A 143 0.60 -21.92 -21.47
CA SER A 143 0.30 -20.54 -21.84
C SER A 143 1.13 -20.10 -23.05
N ASN A 144 0.49 -19.35 -23.95
CA ASN A 144 1.13 -18.79 -25.14
C ASN A 144 2.42 -18.03 -24.77
N GLU A 145 3.50 -18.33 -25.49
CA GLU A 145 4.82 -17.73 -25.30
C GLU A 145 4.80 -16.20 -25.33
N ARG A 146 3.92 -15.61 -26.16
CA ARG A 146 3.72 -14.16 -26.20
C ARG A 146 3.19 -13.61 -24.87
N LEU A 147 2.26 -14.31 -24.22
CA LEU A 147 1.70 -13.91 -22.93
C LEU A 147 2.72 -14.05 -21.80
N LYS A 148 3.49 -15.14 -21.80
CA LYS A 148 4.60 -15.36 -20.84
C LYS A 148 5.63 -14.25 -20.95
N LYS A 149 6.07 -13.92 -22.18
CA LYS A 149 7.00 -12.82 -22.42
C LYS A 149 6.46 -11.48 -21.94
N MET A 150 5.20 -11.14 -22.26
CA MET A 150 4.57 -9.90 -21.80
C MET A 150 4.50 -9.79 -20.26
N ALA A 151 4.20 -10.90 -19.57
CA ALA A 151 4.18 -10.94 -18.11
C ALA A 151 5.59 -10.79 -17.52
N ALA A 152 6.61 -11.42 -18.12
CA ALA A 152 8.00 -11.27 -17.73
C ALA A 152 8.50 -9.82 -17.91
N ASP A 153 8.23 -9.21 -19.07
CA ASP A 153 8.59 -7.81 -19.35
C ASP A 153 7.93 -6.83 -18.37
N LYS A 154 6.72 -7.15 -17.88
CA LYS A 154 6.03 -6.34 -16.86
C LYS A 154 6.67 -6.51 -15.48
N ARG A 155 7.03 -7.73 -15.09
CA ARG A 155 7.77 -8.03 -13.85
C ARG A 155 9.13 -7.34 -13.86
N ASP A 156 9.87 -7.43 -14.95
CA ASP A 156 11.20 -6.81 -15.07
C ASP A 156 11.13 -5.29 -14.97
N ARG A 157 10.14 -4.65 -15.59
CA ARG A 157 9.89 -3.21 -15.43
C ARG A 157 9.55 -2.82 -13.99
N ALA A 158 8.66 -3.58 -13.33
CA ALA A 158 8.32 -3.32 -11.93
C ALA A 158 9.54 -3.51 -11.00
N LYS A 159 10.39 -4.49 -11.30
CA LYS A 159 11.63 -4.74 -10.57
C LYS A 159 12.62 -3.60 -10.74
N GLN A 160 12.78 -3.08 -11.96
CA GLN A 160 13.62 -1.90 -12.20
C GLN A 160 13.11 -0.67 -11.44
N GLN A 161 11.81 -0.39 -11.51
CA GLN A 161 11.21 0.71 -10.74
C GLN A 161 11.42 0.57 -9.24
N HIS A 162 11.40 -0.66 -8.72
CA HIS A 162 11.64 -0.93 -7.31
C HIS A 162 13.08 -0.59 -6.93
N GLU A 163 14.03 -0.92 -7.79
CA GLU A 163 15.44 -0.59 -7.57
C GLU A 163 15.69 0.92 -7.68
N ASP A 164 15.08 1.59 -8.66
CA ASP A 164 15.15 3.05 -8.77
C ASP A 164 14.58 3.74 -7.51
N ALA A 165 13.48 3.22 -6.95
CA ALA A 165 12.91 3.71 -5.70
C ALA A 165 13.83 3.49 -4.48
N LYS A 166 14.63 2.41 -4.44
CA LYS A 166 15.63 2.24 -3.38
C LYS A 166 16.75 3.27 -3.47
N VAL A 167 17.21 3.61 -4.67
CA VAL A 167 18.22 4.65 -4.86
C VAL A 167 17.68 6.00 -4.35
N LEU A 168 16.42 6.31 -4.62
CA LEU A 168 15.77 7.51 -4.07
C LEU A 168 15.67 7.47 -2.53
N LYS A 169 15.40 6.31 -1.94
CA LYS A 169 15.43 6.13 -0.47
C LYS A 169 16.79 6.46 0.12
N GLU A 170 17.87 5.97 -0.48
CA GLU A 170 19.23 6.25 -0.03
C GLU A 170 19.58 7.75 -0.11
N ASP A 171 19.10 8.45 -1.14
CA ASP A 171 19.25 9.91 -1.23
C ASP A 171 18.53 10.63 -0.08
N ILE A 172 17.30 10.21 0.23
CA ILE A 172 16.52 10.75 1.36
C ILE A 172 17.23 10.48 2.70
N GLU A 173 17.84 9.31 2.89
CA GLU A 173 18.62 8.98 4.08
C GLU A 173 19.89 9.85 4.20
N LYS A 174 20.60 10.09 3.09
CA LYS A 174 21.75 11.02 3.07
C LYS A 174 21.33 12.44 3.42
N ARG A 175 20.22 12.92 2.85
CA ARG A 175 19.64 14.23 3.17
C ARG A 175 19.21 14.32 4.64
N SER A 176 18.64 13.25 5.20
CA SER A 176 18.29 13.16 6.61
C SER A 176 19.51 13.39 7.49
N GLY A 177 20.61 12.68 7.24
CA GLY A 177 21.86 12.86 7.99
C GLY A 177 22.43 14.28 7.90
N GLN A 178 22.37 14.91 6.72
CA GLN A 178 22.79 16.31 6.56
C GLN A 178 21.91 17.27 7.36
N ILE A 179 20.61 16.98 7.46
CA ILE A 179 19.66 17.78 8.23
C ILE A 179 19.90 17.64 9.73
N GLU A 180 20.15 16.41 10.20
CA GLU A 180 20.46 16.14 11.59
C GLU A 180 21.66 16.94 12.09
N VAL A 181 22.71 17.10 11.28
CA VAL A 181 23.91 17.87 11.66
C VAL A 181 23.57 19.31 12.05
N PHE A 182 22.87 20.06 11.17
CA PHE A 182 22.58 21.46 11.47
C PHE A 182 21.44 21.63 12.48
N LEU A 183 20.53 20.66 12.59
CA LEU A 183 19.48 20.69 13.61
C LEU A 183 20.05 20.45 15.00
N GLN A 184 21.02 19.55 15.14
CA GLN A 184 21.70 19.29 16.40
C GLN A 184 22.47 20.51 16.92
N GLU A 185 23.03 21.33 16.01
CA GLU A 185 23.70 22.59 16.37
C GLU A 185 22.72 23.73 16.73
N ALA A 186 21.52 23.73 16.12
CA ALA A 186 20.57 24.84 16.25
C ALA A 186 19.53 24.65 17.37
N LEU A 187 19.10 23.42 17.62
CA LEU A 187 18.02 23.08 18.55
C LEU A 187 18.54 22.72 19.94
N SER A 188 17.67 22.79 20.96
CA SER A 188 17.99 22.17 22.25
C SER A 188 17.96 20.65 22.14
N GLU A 189 18.53 19.95 23.14
CA GLU A 189 18.52 18.49 23.19
C GLU A 189 17.09 17.92 23.17
N GLU A 190 16.17 18.55 23.90
CA GLU A 190 14.75 18.20 23.93
C GLU A 190 14.08 18.39 22.56
N GLU A 191 14.22 19.56 21.92
CA GLU A 191 13.64 19.82 20.61
C GLU A 191 14.22 18.91 19.51
N PHE A 192 15.50 18.55 19.61
CA PHE A 192 16.13 17.63 18.69
C PHE A 192 15.65 16.18 18.91
N ALA A 193 15.40 15.78 20.16
CA ALA A 193 14.77 14.50 20.47
C ALA A 193 13.34 14.43 19.92
N ASP A 194 12.56 15.51 20.07
CA ASP A 194 11.21 15.65 19.50
C ASP A 194 11.23 15.54 17.97
N TYR A 195 12.19 16.18 17.30
CA TYR A 195 12.38 16.04 15.85
C TYR A 195 12.62 14.57 15.46
N LYS A 196 13.52 13.86 16.15
CA LYS A 196 13.81 12.45 15.84
C LYS A 196 12.59 11.57 16.06
N TYR A 197 11.87 11.80 17.16
CA TYR A 197 10.65 11.08 17.46
C TYR A 197 9.58 11.33 16.40
N TYR A 198 9.37 12.59 16.01
CA TYR A 198 8.44 12.99 14.95
C TYR A 198 8.75 12.29 13.62
N VAL A 199 10.00 12.34 13.14
CA VAL A 199 10.40 11.71 11.87
C VAL A 199 10.17 10.19 11.90
N LYS A 200 10.56 9.54 13.01
CA LYS A 200 10.38 8.09 13.20
C LYS A 200 8.89 7.73 13.20
N MET A 201 8.09 8.47 13.97
CA MET A 201 6.67 8.17 14.12
C MET A 201 5.91 8.45 12.82
N LYS A 202 6.16 9.58 12.16
CA LYS A 202 5.56 9.90 10.86
C LYS A 202 5.81 8.81 9.82
N SER A 203 7.05 8.30 9.75
CA SER A 203 7.41 7.21 8.84
C SER A 203 6.63 5.92 9.17
N LYS A 204 6.61 5.53 10.45
CA LYS A 204 5.91 4.35 10.94
C LYS A 204 4.40 4.41 10.63
N LEU A 205 3.74 5.49 11.05
CA LEU A 205 2.29 5.64 10.90
C LEU A 205 1.87 5.76 9.42
N THR A 206 2.71 6.33 8.56
CA THR A 206 2.45 6.36 7.11
C THR A 206 2.38 4.95 6.51
N ILE A 207 3.32 4.07 6.90
CA ILE A 207 3.32 2.67 6.46
C ILE A 207 2.09 1.95 7.00
N GLU A 208 1.83 2.04 8.30
CA GLU A 208 0.69 1.38 8.94
C GLU A 208 -0.65 1.84 8.33
N LYS A 209 -0.78 3.13 8.01
CA LYS A 209 -1.98 3.67 7.35
C LYS A 209 -2.18 3.05 5.99
N GLN A 210 -1.15 2.99 5.16
CA GLN A 210 -1.26 2.44 3.82
C GLN A 210 -1.56 0.94 3.85
N GLU A 211 -0.90 0.17 4.73
CA GLU A 211 -1.18 -1.26 4.91
C GLU A 211 -2.61 -1.53 5.37
N LEU A 212 -3.13 -0.69 6.27
CA LEU A 212 -4.50 -0.79 6.75
C LEU A 212 -5.50 -0.47 5.65
N GLU A 213 -5.23 0.55 4.84
CA GLU A 213 -6.04 0.90 3.66
C GLU A 213 -6.06 -0.23 2.63
N ASP A 214 -4.93 -0.86 2.37
CA ASP A 214 -4.85 -2.01 1.46
C ASP A 214 -5.64 -3.22 1.98
N LYS A 215 -5.59 -3.49 3.29
CA LYS A 215 -6.38 -4.55 3.95
C LYS A 215 -7.88 -4.29 3.88
N ILE A 216 -8.29 -3.03 4.12
CA ILE A 216 -9.68 -2.60 4.05
C ILE A 216 -10.20 -2.76 2.62
N SER A 217 -9.46 -2.23 1.64
CA SER A 217 -9.82 -2.34 0.22
C SER A 217 -9.95 -3.80 -0.21
N LEU A 218 -9.07 -4.68 0.26
CA LEU A 218 -9.17 -6.11 -0.02
C LEU A 218 -10.42 -6.74 0.59
N GLY A 219 -10.73 -6.45 1.85
CA GLY A 219 -11.92 -6.99 2.49
C GLY A 219 -13.20 -6.54 1.79
N GLU A 220 -13.26 -5.30 1.32
CA GLU A 220 -14.38 -4.77 0.52
C GLU A 220 -14.51 -5.50 -0.83
N GLU A 221 -13.40 -5.73 -1.53
CA GLU A 221 -13.38 -6.54 -2.76
C GLU A 221 -13.87 -7.97 -2.50
N GLN A 222 -13.42 -8.60 -1.41
CA GLN A 222 -13.82 -9.96 -1.04
C GLN A 222 -15.30 -10.08 -0.73
N ILE A 223 -15.85 -9.16 0.08
CA ILE A 223 -17.28 -9.11 0.40
C ILE A 223 -18.10 -8.91 -0.87
N SER A 224 -17.70 -7.98 -1.74
CA SER A 224 -18.39 -7.70 -3.00
C SER A 224 -18.42 -8.94 -3.91
N ALA A 225 -17.28 -9.60 -4.09
CA ALA A 225 -17.19 -10.83 -4.90
C ALA A 225 -18.02 -11.98 -4.32
N LEU A 226 -18.01 -12.16 -2.99
CA LEU A 226 -18.80 -13.20 -2.33
C LEU A 226 -20.30 -12.96 -2.49
N LYS A 227 -20.77 -11.72 -2.28
CA LYS A 227 -22.18 -11.35 -2.45
C LYS A 227 -22.68 -11.56 -3.87
N LEU A 228 -21.87 -11.22 -4.89
CA LEU A 228 -22.20 -11.49 -6.29
C LEU A 228 -22.27 -13.00 -6.62
N SER A 229 -21.62 -13.85 -5.82
CA SER A 229 -21.59 -15.30 -6.04
C SER A 229 -22.69 -16.07 -5.30
N ILE A 230 -23.47 -15.39 -4.46
CA ILE A 230 -24.62 -15.96 -3.75
C ILE A 230 -25.86 -15.68 -4.61
N PRO A 231 -26.66 -16.71 -4.98
CA PRO A 231 -27.89 -16.50 -5.74
C PRO A 231 -28.87 -15.61 -4.98
N GLU A 232 -29.58 -14.70 -5.67
CA GLU A 232 -30.66 -13.92 -5.05
C GLU A 232 -31.78 -14.87 -4.61
N LYS A 233 -32.25 -14.75 -3.36
CA LYS A 233 -33.45 -15.45 -2.88
C LYS A 233 -34.66 -14.82 -3.57
N HIS A 234 -35.24 -15.53 -4.56
CA HIS A 234 -36.56 -15.24 -5.11
C HIS A 234 -37.67 -15.66 -4.16
#